data_AF-A0A2A8PPE2-F1
#
_entry.id   AF-A0A2A8PPE2-F1
#
_cell.length_a   1.000
_cell.length_b   1.000
_cell.length_c   1.000
_cell.angle_alpha   90.00
_cell.angle_beta   90.00
_cell.angle_gamma   90.00
#
_symmetry.space_group_name_H-M   'P 1'
#
loop_
_entity.id
_entity.type
_entity.pdbx_description
1 polymer ?
#
loop_
_entity_poly.entity_id
_entity_poly.type
_entity_poly.pdbx_seq_one_letter_code
_entity_poly.pdbx_strand_id
1 'polypeptide(L)'
;MSYTVPGGQPQGKPIFVTSKIREAMVAELTAINDYTYHIANSKMEEVNKVWRMIMLDEKKHYGMFLTLLRKYDPVQYETYVYYQNTQFYVKEPMQNYKPNYDEQLILNLIRNDIKGELETAILYDEYASEISYPDVQQIFSVISRDEKYHVEHLTKLLISYDSDSYNGLN
;
A
#
# COMPACT_ATOMS: atom_id res chain seq x y z
N MET A 1 -22.53 -4.68 -1.19
CA MET A 1 -21.62 -5.04 -2.31
C MET A 1 -20.20 -4.82 -1.80
N SER A 2 -19.53 -5.88 -1.37
CA SER A 2 -18.13 -5.83 -0.92
C SER A 2 -17.25 -5.88 -2.16
N TYR A 3 -16.65 -4.76 -2.52
CA TYR A 3 -15.68 -4.67 -3.63
C TYR A 3 -14.32 -5.29 -3.26
N THR A 4 -14.23 -6.10 -2.20
CA THR A 4 -13.02 -6.79 -1.79
C THR A 4 -13.39 -8.20 -1.30
N VAL A 5 -12.71 -9.22 -1.83
CA VAL A 5 -12.56 -10.50 -1.12
C VAL A 5 -11.73 -10.29 0.15
N PRO A 6 -11.70 -11.23 1.10
CA PRO A 6 -10.63 -11.25 2.11
C PRO A 6 -9.28 -11.24 1.36
N GLY A 7 -8.58 -10.10 1.35
CA GLY A 7 -7.42 -9.87 0.48
C GLY A 7 -7.46 -8.61 -0.42
N GLY A 8 -8.48 -7.75 -0.32
CA GLY A 8 -8.36 -6.33 -0.70
C GLY A 8 -8.46 -5.95 -2.18
N GLN A 9 -8.44 -6.89 -3.13
CA GLN A 9 -8.47 -6.54 -4.56
C GLN A 9 -9.90 -6.22 -5.07
N PRO A 10 -10.10 -5.11 -5.81
CA PRO A 10 -11.35 -4.77 -6.49
C PRO A 10 -11.86 -5.87 -7.43
N GLN A 11 -13.17 -6.11 -7.46
CA GLN A 11 -13.79 -6.99 -8.45
C GLN A 11 -14.14 -6.21 -9.74
N GLY A 12 -13.53 -6.58 -10.86
CA GLY A 12 -13.78 -6.02 -12.20
C GLY A 12 -12.50 -5.44 -12.84
N LYS A 13 -12.55 -5.10 -14.14
CA LYS A 13 -11.45 -4.38 -14.81
C LYS A 13 -11.81 -2.90 -14.93
N PRO A 14 -11.10 -1.97 -14.27
CA PRO A 14 -11.41 -0.55 -14.37
C PRO A 14 -11.14 -0.03 -15.78
N ILE A 15 -12.13 0.64 -16.35
CA ILE A 15 -12.03 1.17 -17.72
C ILE A 15 -11.52 2.62 -17.67
N PHE A 16 -12.06 3.44 -16.77
CA PHE A 16 -11.71 4.85 -16.68
C PHE A 16 -10.40 5.07 -15.92
N VAL A 17 -9.63 6.10 -16.31
CA VAL A 17 -8.39 6.48 -15.61
C VAL A 17 -8.66 6.76 -14.13
N THR A 18 -9.79 7.39 -13.82
CA THR A 18 -10.18 7.69 -12.43
C THR A 18 -10.62 6.45 -11.66
N SER A 19 -11.05 5.38 -12.33
CA SER A 19 -11.30 4.08 -11.70
C SER A 19 -9.99 3.36 -11.38
N LYS A 20 -9.02 3.38 -12.31
CA LYS A 20 -7.67 2.83 -12.09
C LYS A 20 -6.95 3.52 -10.93
N ILE A 21 -7.02 4.85 -10.86
CA ILE A 21 -6.47 5.63 -9.74
C ILE A 21 -7.12 5.23 -8.41
N ARG A 22 -8.43 4.99 -8.38
CA ARG A 22 -9.13 4.55 -7.16
C ARG A 22 -8.71 3.15 -6.73
N GLU A 23 -8.60 2.23 -7.67
CA GLU A 23 -8.12 0.88 -7.40
C GLU A 23 -6.70 0.89 -6.83
N ALA A 24 -5.81 1.71 -7.40
CA ALA A 24 -4.49 1.95 -6.83
C ALA A 24 -4.58 2.49 -5.40
N MET A 25 -5.40 3.50 -5.13
CA MET A 25 -5.60 4.01 -3.77
C MET A 25 -6.13 2.95 -2.78
N VAL A 26 -6.92 1.96 -3.23
CA VAL A 26 -7.36 0.84 -2.39
C VAL A 26 -6.20 -0.09 -2.08
N ALA A 27 -5.35 -0.40 -3.06
CA ALA A 27 -4.13 -1.17 -2.84
C ALA A 27 -3.21 -0.48 -1.81
N GLU A 28 -2.96 0.82 -1.97
CA GLU A 28 -2.14 1.60 -1.02
C GLU A 28 -2.69 1.56 0.41
N LEU A 29 -4.01 1.76 0.57
CA LEU A 29 -4.63 1.71 1.89
C LEU A 29 -4.56 0.31 2.52
N THR A 30 -4.63 -0.74 1.70
CA THR A 30 -4.47 -2.12 2.16
C THR A 30 -3.06 -2.33 2.69
N ALA A 31 -2.03 -1.97 1.92
CA ALA A 31 -0.63 -2.06 2.34
C ALA A 31 -0.34 -1.21 3.60
N ILE A 32 -0.82 0.03 3.67
CA ILE A 32 -0.70 0.88 4.86
C ILE A 32 -1.26 0.19 6.10
N ASN A 33 -2.43 -0.44 5.98
CA ASN A 33 -3.08 -1.10 7.10
C ASN A 33 -2.34 -2.37 7.51
N ASP A 34 -1.91 -3.18 6.54
CA ASP A 34 -1.15 -4.41 6.78
C ASP A 34 0.17 -4.10 7.48
N TYR A 35 0.96 -3.14 6.98
CA TYR A 35 2.19 -2.73 7.65
C TYR A 35 1.95 -2.10 9.03
N THR A 36 0.88 -1.31 9.20
CA THR A 36 0.50 -0.77 10.52
C THR A 36 0.21 -1.90 11.49
N TYR A 37 -0.54 -2.91 11.04
CA TYR A 37 -0.87 -4.10 11.82
C TYR A 37 0.38 -4.89 12.17
N HIS A 38 1.28 -5.14 11.22
CA HIS A 38 2.54 -5.86 11.42
C HIS A 38 3.46 -5.17 12.43
N ILE A 39 3.66 -3.85 12.29
CA ILE A 39 4.45 -3.05 13.25
C ILE A 39 3.84 -3.11 14.65
N ALA A 40 2.52 -3.00 14.75
CA ALA A 40 1.84 -3.08 16.04
C ALA A 40 2.02 -4.45 16.71
N ASN A 41 2.13 -5.52 15.92
CA ASN A 41 2.20 -6.92 16.34
C ASN A 41 3.62 -7.51 16.39
N SER A 42 4.68 -6.70 16.28
CA SER A 42 6.06 -7.20 16.34
C SER A 42 6.92 -6.44 17.35
N LYS A 43 7.82 -7.16 18.01
CA LYS A 43 8.90 -6.59 18.86
C LYS A 43 10.26 -6.58 18.16
N MET A 44 10.34 -7.02 16.90
CA MET A 44 11.61 -7.10 16.17
C MET A 44 11.94 -5.72 15.59
N GLU A 45 12.88 -5.01 16.22
CA GLU A 45 13.24 -3.63 15.85
C GLU A 45 13.65 -3.50 14.38
N GLU A 46 14.52 -4.39 13.90
CA GLU A 46 15.00 -4.37 12.50
C GLU A 46 13.86 -4.61 11.50
N VAL A 47 12.95 -5.53 11.79
CA VAL A 47 11.77 -5.81 10.95
C VAL A 47 10.83 -4.61 10.95
N ASN A 48 10.54 -4.06 12.14
CA ASN A 48 9.67 -2.89 12.30
C ASN A 48 10.23 -1.65 11.60
N LYS A 49 11.55 -1.50 11.52
CA LYS A 49 12.19 -0.40 10.79
C LYS A 49 11.92 -0.48 9.29
N VAL A 50 12.01 -1.67 8.69
CA VAL A 50 11.71 -1.88 7.26
C VAL A 50 10.23 -1.66 7.00
N TRP A 51 9.33 -2.30 7.77
CA TRP A 51 7.89 -2.07 7.64
C TRP A 51 7.50 -0.61 7.81
N ARG A 52 8.14 0.10 8.76
CA ARG A 52 7.85 1.53 8.98
C ARG A 52 8.27 2.41 7.81
N MET A 53 9.39 2.07 7.18
CA MET A 53 9.89 2.77 5.98
C MET A 53 8.94 2.55 4.81
N ILE A 54 8.59 1.30 4.50
CA ILE A 54 7.66 0.95 3.41
C ILE A 54 6.29 1.60 3.64
N MET A 55 5.70 1.47 4.84
CA MET A 55 4.42 2.12 5.17
C MET A 55 4.43 3.66 4.97
N LEU A 56 5.58 4.32 5.13
CA LEU A 56 5.69 5.76 4.85
C LEU A 56 5.66 6.05 3.35
N ASP A 57 6.27 5.18 2.54
CA ASP A 57 6.20 5.24 1.09
C ASP A 57 4.77 4.98 0.60
N GLU A 58 4.05 3.99 1.16
CA GLU A 58 2.63 3.76 0.78
C GLU A 58 1.72 4.95 1.12
N LYS A 59 1.98 5.63 2.26
CA LYS A 59 1.26 6.87 2.59
C LYS A 59 1.52 7.98 1.57
N LYS A 60 2.74 8.04 1.05
CA LYS A 60 3.13 8.99 -0.01
C LYS A 60 2.48 8.59 -1.34
N HIS A 61 2.49 7.31 -1.70
CA HIS A 61 1.82 6.77 -2.91
C HIS A 61 0.33 7.09 -2.91
N TYR A 62 -0.36 6.81 -1.80
CA TYR A 62 -1.77 7.20 -1.61
C TYR A 62 -1.98 8.71 -1.85
N GLY A 63 -1.11 9.56 -1.30
CA GLY A 63 -1.16 11.01 -1.48
C GLY A 63 -0.97 11.45 -2.94
N MET A 64 -0.06 10.79 -3.67
CA MET A 64 0.17 11.01 -5.10
C MET A 64 -1.08 10.66 -5.92
N PHE A 65 -1.67 9.48 -5.69
CA PHE A 65 -2.90 9.08 -6.37
C PHE A 65 -4.09 9.97 -6.01
N LEU A 66 -4.26 10.36 -4.76
CA LEU A 66 -5.34 11.27 -4.35
C LEU A 66 -5.22 12.64 -5.03
N THR A 67 -3.98 13.13 -5.23
CA THR A 67 -3.71 14.38 -5.95
C THR A 67 -4.12 14.24 -7.43
N LEU A 68 -3.75 13.13 -8.09
CA LEU A 68 -4.19 12.85 -9.45
C LEU A 68 -5.71 12.70 -9.55
N LEU A 69 -6.34 11.97 -8.62
CA LEU A 69 -7.78 11.77 -8.63
C LEU A 69 -8.52 13.10 -8.57
N ARG A 70 -8.09 14.01 -7.70
CA ARG A 70 -8.62 15.38 -7.60
C ARG A 70 -8.37 16.22 -8.84
N LYS A 71 -7.35 15.91 -9.65
CA LYS A 71 -7.11 16.59 -10.94
C LYS A 71 -8.06 16.09 -12.03
N TYR A 72 -8.37 14.80 -12.05
CA TYR A 72 -9.11 14.15 -13.14
C TYR A 72 -10.58 13.83 -12.83
N ASP A 73 -11.02 13.99 -11.58
CA ASP A 73 -12.40 13.80 -11.16
C ASP A 73 -12.96 15.10 -10.54
N PRO A 74 -13.76 15.87 -11.30
CA PRO A 74 -14.31 17.15 -10.83
C PRO A 74 -15.17 17.02 -9.57
N VAL A 75 -15.94 15.94 -9.45
CA VAL A 75 -16.81 15.72 -8.28
C VAL A 75 -15.97 15.45 -7.03
N GLN A 76 -14.90 14.66 -7.18
CA GLN A 76 -13.94 14.45 -6.09
C GLN A 76 -13.24 15.75 -5.67
N TYR A 77 -12.91 16.61 -6.64
CA TYR A 77 -12.29 17.91 -6.38
C TYR A 77 -13.22 18.87 -5.66
N GLU A 78 -14.46 19.02 -6.14
CA GLU A 78 -15.49 19.86 -5.51
C GLU A 78 -15.72 19.44 -4.05
N THR A 79 -15.79 18.13 -3.81
CA THR A 79 -15.91 17.56 -2.46
C THR A 79 -14.70 17.92 -1.58
N TYR A 80 -13.50 17.84 -2.13
CA TYR A 80 -12.28 18.25 -1.41
C TYR A 80 -12.31 19.74 -1.03
N VAL A 81 -12.68 20.63 -1.96
CA VAL A 81 -12.79 22.07 -1.70
C VAL A 81 -13.85 22.35 -0.62
N TYR A 82 -14.98 21.66 -0.67
CA TYR A 82 -16.01 21.76 0.38
C TYR A 82 -15.42 21.43 1.76
N TYR A 83 -14.80 20.25 1.91
CA TYR A 83 -14.27 19.82 3.21
C TYR A 83 -13.07 20.64 3.71
N GLN A 84 -12.24 21.21 2.82
CA GLN A 84 -11.18 22.14 3.24
C GLN A 84 -11.72 23.38 3.96
N ASN A 85 -12.96 23.79 3.63
CA ASN A 85 -13.62 24.92 4.25
C ASN A 85 -14.46 24.52 5.49
N THR A 86 -14.47 23.23 5.85
CA THR A 86 -15.13 22.74 7.07
C THR A 86 -14.15 22.61 8.23
N GLN A 87 -14.63 22.84 9.45
CA GLN A 87 -13.87 22.58 10.67
C GLN A 87 -14.31 21.24 11.25
N PHE A 88 -13.36 20.31 11.42
CA PHE A 88 -13.60 19.03 12.08
C PHE A 88 -12.77 18.96 13.36
N TYR A 89 -13.43 18.89 14.51
CA TYR A 89 -12.78 18.86 15.82
C TYR A 89 -12.84 17.45 16.41
N VAL A 90 -11.69 16.78 16.42
CA VAL A 90 -11.51 15.51 17.13
C VAL A 90 -11.25 15.80 18.61
N LYS A 91 -12.14 15.34 19.49
CA LYS A 91 -12.02 15.55 20.95
C LYS A 91 -11.35 14.39 21.67
N GLU A 92 -11.49 13.18 21.15
CA GLU A 92 -11.04 11.95 21.79
C GLU A 92 -9.69 11.52 21.22
N PRO A 93 -8.75 11.03 22.05
CA PRO A 93 -7.52 10.44 21.54
C PRO A 93 -7.80 9.12 20.82
N MET A 94 -6.91 8.72 19.94
CA MET A 94 -6.95 7.39 19.35
C MET A 94 -6.87 6.30 20.44
N GLN A 95 -7.64 5.23 20.26
CA GLN A 95 -7.64 4.10 21.18
C GLN A 95 -6.26 3.40 21.19
N ASN A 96 -5.81 3.00 22.38
CA ASN A 96 -4.60 2.19 22.54
C ASN A 96 -4.84 0.74 22.12
N TYR A 97 -3.86 0.15 21.41
CA TYR A 97 -3.85 -1.25 21.03
C TYR A 97 -2.68 -1.98 21.71
N LYS A 98 -2.91 -3.22 22.18
CA LYS A 98 -1.90 -4.11 22.77
C LYS A 98 -2.08 -5.53 22.21
N PRO A 99 -1.16 -6.04 21.38
CA PRO A 99 -1.27 -7.37 20.81
C PRO A 99 -0.79 -8.47 21.76
N ASN A 100 -1.09 -9.72 21.42
CA ASN A 100 -0.33 -10.87 21.90
C ASN A 100 0.80 -11.18 20.90
N TYR A 101 2.04 -10.94 21.32
CA TYR A 101 3.21 -11.11 20.45
C TYR A 101 3.59 -12.58 20.23
N ASP A 102 3.18 -13.49 21.13
CA ASP A 102 3.57 -14.91 21.06
C ASP A 102 2.77 -15.70 20.02
N GLU A 103 1.71 -15.11 19.46
CA GLU A 103 0.84 -15.72 18.44
C GLU A 103 1.24 -15.34 17.00
N GLN A 104 2.30 -14.53 16.85
CA GLN A 104 2.61 -13.87 15.58
C GLN A 104 3.59 -14.68 14.73
N LEU A 105 3.22 -14.96 13.48
CA LEU A 105 4.05 -15.67 12.52
C LEU A 105 4.79 -14.66 11.62
N ILE A 106 5.84 -14.02 12.15
CA ILE A 106 6.53 -12.90 11.48
C ILE A 106 6.97 -13.23 10.04
N LEU A 107 7.55 -14.41 9.81
CA LEU A 107 7.96 -14.81 8.45
C LEU A 107 6.75 -14.94 7.50
N ASN A 108 5.57 -15.30 7.98
CA ASN A 108 4.36 -15.33 7.15
C ASN A 108 3.89 -13.91 6.82
N LEU A 109 4.01 -12.97 7.77
CA LEU A 109 3.69 -11.56 7.52
C LEU A 109 4.61 -10.99 6.44
N ILE A 110 5.92 -11.21 6.54
CA ILE A 110 6.90 -10.77 5.52
C ILE A 110 6.58 -11.37 4.14
N ARG A 111 6.24 -12.67 4.06
CA ARG A 111 5.88 -13.31 2.78
C ARG A 111 4.57 -12.75 2.21
N ASN A 112 3.59 -12.44 3.06
CA ASN A 112 2.35 -11.79 2.63
C ASN A 112 2.61 -10.38 2.10
N ASP A 113 3.49 -9.62 2.76
CA ASP A 113 3.91 -8.29 2.31
C ASP A 113 4.59 -8.38 0.94
N ILE A 114 5.57 -9.28 0.76
CA ILE A 114 6.23 -9.51 -0.54
C ILE A 114 5.19 -9.82 -1.64
N LYS A 115 4.21 -10.67 -1.35
CA LYS A 115 3.13 -10.98 -2.29
C LYS A 115 2.33 -9.72 -2.64
N GLY A 116 1.95 -8.91 -1.64
CA GLY A 116 1.22 -7.66 -1.85
C GLY A 116 1.99 -6.69 -2.76
N GLU A 117 3.28 -6.47 -2.48
CA GLU A 117 4.14 -5.60 -3.29
C GLU A 117 4.28 -6.09 -4.73
N LEU A 118 4.40 -7.41 -4.94
CA LEU A 118 4.43 -7.99 -6.28
C LEU A 118 3.11 -7.80 -7.04
N GLU A 119 1.97 -8.00 -6.37
CA GLU A 119 0.63 -7.80 -6.95
C GLU A 119 0.44 -6.34 -7.37
N THR A 120 0.85 -5.40 -6.52
CA THR A 120 0.80 -3.95 -6.79
C THR A 120 1.73 -3.56 -7.94
N ALA A 121 2.96 -4.06 -7.98
CA ALA A 121 3.90 -3.79 -9.07
C ALA A 121 3.37 -4.28 -10.44
N ILE A 122 2.77 -5.48 -10.49
CA ILE A 122 2.13 -6.02 -11.68
C ILE A 122 0.97 -5.13 -12.14
N LEU A 123 0.09 -4.76 -11.21
CA LEU A 123 -1.06 -3.91 -11.48
C LEU A 123 -0.65 -2.55 -12.06
N TYR A 124 0.38 -1.93 -11.48
CA TYR A 124 0.82 -0.60 -11.86
C TYR A 124 1.61 -0.60 -13.16
N ASP A 125 2.38 -1.65 -13.46
CA ASP A 125 2.96 -1.85 -14.78
C ASP A 125 1.88 -1.98 -15.87
N GLU A 126 0.82 -2.77 -15.61
CA GLU A 126 -0.32 -2.89 -16.53
C GLU A 126 -0.95 -1.52 -16.77
N TYR A 127 -1.30 -0.79 -15.70
CA TYR A 127 -1.95 0.51 -15.84
C TYR A 127 -1.06 1.56 -16.50
N ALA A 128 0.22 1.61 -16.18
CA ALA A 128 1.16 2.51 -16.86
C ALA A 128 1.24 2.22 -18.37
N SER A 129 1.11 0.96 -18.79
CA SER A 129 1.12 0.60 -20.22
C SER A 129 -0.16 1.00 -20.96
N GLU A 130 -1.29 1.05 -20.26
CA GLU A 130 -2.60 1.33 -20.84
C GLU A 130 -3.01 2.82 -20.79
N ILE A 131 -2.41 3.60 -19.88
CA ILE A 131 -2.79 5.00 -19.63
C ILE A 131 -2.09 5.95 -20.61
N SER A 132 -2.87 6.80 -21.30
CA SER A 132 -2.37 7.79 -22.25
C SER A 132 -2.07 9.18 -21.66
N TYR A 133 -2.50 9.44 -20.42
CA TYR A 133 -2.25 10.71 -19.72
C TYR A 133 -0.82 10.69 -19.14
N PRO A 134 0.11 11.53 -19.62
CA PRO A 134 1.54 11.36 -19.30
C PRO A 134 1.89 11.49 -17.83
N ASP A 135 1.23 12.40 -17.11
CA ASP A 135 1.42 12.59 -15.67
C ASP A 135 0.86 11.42 -14.85
N VAL A 136 -0.30 10.89 -15.24
CA VAL A 136 -0.88 9.70 -14.59
C VAL A 136 0.01 8.48 -14.84
N GLN A 137 0.40 8.25 -16.09
CA GLN A 137 1.33 7.18 -16.47
C GLN A 137 2.63 7.26 -15.67
N GLN A 138 3.24 8.45 -15.60
CA GLN A 138 4.49 8.66 -14.87
C GLN A 138 4.36 8.29 -13.38
N ILE A 139 3.24 8.65 -12.74
CA ILE A 139 3.01 8.33 -11.32
C ILE A 139 2.90 6.82 -11.13
N PHE A 140 2.13 6.10 -11.97
CA PHE A 140 2.06 4.64 -11.91
C PHE A 140 3.42 3.98 -12.13
N SER A 141 4.21 4.47 -13.10
CA SER A 141 5.56 3.93 -13.34
C SER A 141 6.55 4.18 -12.20
N VAL A 142 6.47 5.35 -11.56
CA VAL A 142 7.33 5.67 -10.40
C VAL A 142 6.97 4.77 -9.23
N ILE A 143 5.68 4.64 -8.92
CA ILE A 143 5.21 3.85 -7.77
C ILE A 143 5.49 2.36 -8.01
N SER A 144 5.22 1.81 -9.20
CA SER A 144 5.60 0.44 -9.57
C SER A 144 7.09 0.13 -9.32
N ARG A 145 7.98 1.09 -9.58
CA ARG A 145 9.41 0.94 -9.31
C ARG A 145 9.68 0.94 -7.80
N ASP A 146 9.01 1.79 -7.05
CA ASP A 146 9.14 1.87 -5.60
C ASP A 146 8.68 0.54 -4.96
N GLU A 147 7.60 -0.09 -5.44
CA GLU A 147 7.16 -1.42 -4.95
C GLU A 147 8.19 -2.53 -5.20
N LYS A 148 8.87 -2.48 -6.35
CA LYS A 148 9.98 -3.41 -6.64
C LYS A 148 11.14 -3.22 -5.66
N TYR A 149 11.39 -2.00 -5.17
CA TYR A 149 12.36 -1.78 -4.10
C TYR A 149 11.87 -2.32 -2.75
N HIS A 150 10.57 -2.21 -2.46
CA HIS A 150 9.97 -2.79 -1.25
C HIS A 150 10.13 -4.32 -1.23
N VAL A 151 9.88 -4.99 -2.36
CA VAL A 151 10.11 -6.45 -2.52
C VAL A 151 11.53 -6.83 -2.14
N GLU A 152 12.55 -6.10 -2.61
CA GLU A 152 13.96 -6.42 -2.31
C GLU A 152 14.30 -6.18 -0.84
N HIS A 153 13.76 -5.13 -0.22
CA HIS A 153 13.93 -4.88 1.21
C HIS A 153 13.32 -6.00 2.07
N LEU A 154 12.11 -6.44 1.74
CA LEU A 154 11.43 -7.53 2.44
C LEU A 154 12.09 -8.87 2.17
N THR A 155 12.53 -9.13 0.94
CA THR A 155 13.26 -10.36 0.58
C THR A 155 14.55 -10.45 1.36
N LYS A 156 15.28 -9.34 1.53
CA LYS A 156 16.47 -9.29 2.37
C LYS A 156 16.15 -9.65 3.83
N LEU A 157 15.04 -9.17 4.39
CA LEU A 157 14.61 -9.60 5.72
C LEU A 157 14.27 -11.09 5.75
N LEU A 158 13.52 -11.58 4.76
CA LEU A 158 13.09 -12.97 4.68
C LEU A 158 14.29 -13.91 4.71
N ILE A 159 15.27 -13.73 3.83
CA ILE A 159 16.45 -14.61 3.76
C ILE A 159 17.38 -14.46 4.97
N SER A 160 17.34 -13.31 5.67
CA SER A 160 18.14 -13.10 6.88
C SER A 160 17.60 -13.86 8.10
N TYR A 161 16.28 -14.11 8.14
CA TYR A 161 15.61 -14.70 9.31
C TYR A 161 15.04 -16.10 9.08
N ASP A 162 14.80 -16.48 7.83
CA ASP A 162 14.37 -17.83 7.47
C ASP A 162 15.59 -18.76 7.41
N SER A 163 15.54 -19.87 8.14
CA SER A 163 16.64 -20.85 8.16
C SER A 163 16.73 -21.65 6.87
N ASP A 164 15.64 -21.73 6.11
CA ASP A 164 15.58 -22.47 4.86
C ASP A 164 16.03 -21.60 3.69
N SER A 165 16.90 -22.16 2.84
CA SER A 165 17.44 -21.42 1.70
C SER A 165 16.44 -21.33 0.55
N TYR A 166 16.29 -20.12 0.00
CA TYR A 166 15.55 -19.86 -1.23
C TYR A 166 16.46 -20.04 -2.44
N ASN A 167 16.67 -21.29 -2.88
CA ASN A 167 17.51 -21.63 -4.04
C ASN A 167 18.96 -21.08 -3.94
N GLY A 168 19.57 -21.16 -2.76
CA GLY A 168 20.94 -20.67 -2.53
C GLY A 168 21.07 -19.16 -2.37
N LEU A 169 19.95 -18.42 -2.28
CA LEU A 169 19.93 -17.04 -1.85
C LEU A 169 20.21 -16.97 -0.34
N ASN A 170 21.12 -16.07 0.03
CA ASN A 170 21.57 -15.80 1.40
C ASN A 170 21.54 -14.30 1.67
#